data_AF-A0A2A3MGR7-F1
#
_entry.id   AF-A0A2A3MGR7-F1
#
_cell.length_a   1.000
_cell.length_b   1.000
_cell.length_c   1.000
_cell.angle_alpha   90.00
_cell.angle_beta   90.00
_cell.angle_gamma   90.00
#
_symmetry.space_group_name_H-M   'P 1'
#
loop_
_entity.id
_entity.type
_entity.pdbx_description
1 polymer ?
#
loop_
_entity_poly.entity_id
_entity_poly.type
_entity_poly.pdbx_seq_one_letter_code
_entity_poly.pdbx_strand_id
1 'polypeptide(L)'
;MTEQTTQHYNAERASLACGCELRVEAIVDLACATATGELSSFDDFETLDCFMDSIRELDSDTVPAHIHPSLLPVATVLNQPLAGAPEDREAERARMDNNANALETAGLLGLAVQFATPVRKYYSATSYSSGWGYYSTAWIYADTYQQAWELGAAWASAKHDQARAEAIAKVNPFFSGTYNGHVCFTQDAAERVQKVREFTAQQCQAALELPGLQKSVTTAIHRRLAQLERADQA
;
A
#
# COMPACT_ATOMS: atom_id res chain seq x y z
N MET A 1 2.71 -2.83 -33.58
CA MET A 1 3.83 -2.16 -32.87
C MET A 1 5.11 -2.50 -33.59
N THR A 2 5.94 -1.51 -33.92
CA THR A 2 7.25 -1.71 -34.55
C THR A 2 8.26 -2.15 -33.48
N GLU A 3 9.26 -2.97 -33.85
CA GLU A 3 10.29 -3.48 -32.93
C GLU A 3 11.02 -2.37 -32.15
N GLN A 4 11.22 -1.20 -32.76
CA GLN A 4 11.81 -0.03 -32.10
C GLN A 4 10.98 0.50 -30.94
N THR A 5 9.64 0.45 -31.02
CA THR A 5 8.75 0.86 -29.92
C THR A 5 8.84 -0.10 -28.75
N THR A 6 8.95 -1.41 -29.01
CA THR A 6 9.07 -2.44 -27.97
C THR A 6 10.40 -2.37 -27.23
N GLN A 7 11.51 -2.10 -27.94
CA GLN A 7 12.83 -2.00 -27.32
C GLN A 7 12.94 -0.77 -26.41
N HIS A 8 12.37 0.37 -26.81
CA HIS A 8 12.29 1.58 -26.00
C HIS A 8 11.49 1.34 -24.71
N TYR A 9 10.33 0.70 -24.84
CA TYR A 9 9.45 0.35 -23.71
C TYR A 9 10.13 -0.54 -22.65
N ASN A 10 10.84 -1.59 -23.07
CA ASN A 10 11.54 -2.47 -22.13
C ASN A 10 12.66 -1.74 -21.37
N ALA A 11 13.34 -0.80 -22.03
CA ALA A 11 14.37 0.02 -21.40
C ALA A 11 13.77 0.99 -20.37
N GLU A 12 12.65 1.65 -20.70
CA GLU A 12 11.91 2.51 -19.77
C GLU A 12 11.43 1.74 -18.54
N ARG A 13 10.88 0.53 -18.74
CA ARG A 13 10.46 -0.34 -17.64
C ARG A 13 11.61 -0.73 -16.71
N ALA A 14 12.75 -1.11 -17.28
CA ALA A 14 13.93 -1.44 -16.49
C ALA A 14 14.44 -0.23 -15.69
N SER A 15 14.40 0.97 -16.29
CA SER A 15 14.77 2.22 -15.61
C SER A 15 13.81 2.54 -14.45
N LEU A 16 12.50 2.42 -14.68
CA LEU A 16 11.48 2.61 -13.65
C LEU A 16 11.66 1.61 -12.50
N ALA A 17 11.80 0.31 -12.80
CA ALA A 17 12.02 -0.71 -11.77
C ALA A 17 13.29 -0.46 -10.95
N CYS A 18 14.36 0.02 -11.57
CA CYS A 18 15.58 0.38 -10.86
C CYS A 18 15.34 1.59 -9.93
N GLY A 19 14.62 2.62 -10.38
CA GLY A 19 14.37 3.83 -9.60
C GLY A 19 13.47 3.62 -8.37
N CYS A 20 12.44 2.77 -8.50
CA CYS A 20 11.50 2.48 -7.41
C CYS A 20 11.70 1.10 -6.75
N GLU A 21 12.80 0.41 -7.07
CA GLU A 21 13.10 -0.94 -6.57
C GLU A 21 11.87 -1.87 -6.68
N LEU A 22 11.28 -1.94 -7.87
CA LEU A 22 10.06 -2.70 -8.15
C LEU A 22 10.38 -4.03 -8.83
N ARG A 23 9.72 -5.11 -8.39
CA ARG A 23 9.72 -6.40 -9.09
C ARG A 23 8.32 -7.00 -9.16
N VAL A 24 8.12 -7.91 -10.10
CA VAL A 24 6.91 -8.75 -10.17
C VAL A 24 7.18 -10.06 -9.45
N GLU A 25 6.27 -10.45 -8.56
CA GLU A 25 6.27 -11.75 -7.89
C GLU A 25 5.42 -12.76 -8.66
N ALA A 26 4.22 -12.34 -9.05
CA ALA A 26 3.22 -13.21 -9.62
C ALA A 26 2.30 -12.48 -10.60
N ILE A 27 1.73 -13.23 -11.54
CA ILE A 27 0.77 -12.72 -12.52
C ILE A 27 -0.37 -13.75 -12.61
N VAL A 28 -1.60 -13.27 -12.46
CA VAL A 28 -2.83 -14.01 -12.80
C VAL A 28 -3.44 -13.32 -14.01
N ASP A 29 -3.56 -14.08 -15.09
CA ASP A 29 -4.32 -13.67 -16.28
C ASP A 29 -5.78 -14.10 -16.10
N LEU A 30 -6.66 -13.14 -15.83
CA LEU A 30 -8.07 -13.43 -15.52
C LEU A 30 -8.82 -13.91 -16.76
N ALA A 31 -8.41 -13.53 -17.97
CA ALA A 31 -8.98 -14.09 -19.19
C ALA A 31 -8.66 -15.59 -19.30
N CYS A 32 -7.40 -15.96 -19.08
CA CYS A 32 -6.99 -17.36 -19.07
C CYS A 32 -7.71 -18.13 -17.96
N ALA A 33 -7.67 -17.66 -16.72
CA ALA A 33 -8.27 -18.33 -15.57
C ALA A 33 -9.80 -18.52 -15.71
N THR A 34 -10.47 -17.54 -16.35
CA THR A 34 -11.90 -17.64 -16.71
C THR A 34 -12.13 -18.72 -17.77
N ALA A 35 -11.29 -18.79 -18.79
CA ALA A 35 -11.46 -19.73 -19.91
C ALA A 35 -11.10 -21.19 -19.56
N THR A 36 -10.16 -21.40 -18.64
CA THR A 36 -9.68 -22.73 -18.23
C THR A 36 -10.46 -23.33 -17.07
N GLY A 37 -11.35 -22.56 -16.44
CA GLY A 37 -12.12 -22.99 -15.27
C GLY A 37 -11.30 -23.01 -13.98
N GLU A 38 -10.10 -22.42 -13.96
CA GLU A 38 -9.25 -22.32 -12.77
C GLU A 38 -9.95 -21.57 -11.62
N LEU A 39 -10.83 -20.62 -11.92
CA LEU A 39 -11.63 -19.91 -10.92
C LEU A 39 -12.73 -20.78 -10.27
N SER A 40 -13.01 -21.95 -10.85
CA SER A 40 -14.02 -22.92 -10.39
C SER A 40 -13.41 -24.22 -9.86
N SER A 41 -12.11 -24.44 -10.04
CA SER A 41 -11.44 -25.66 -9.57
C SER A 41 -10.88 -25.49 -8.16
N PHE A 42 -10.72 -26.62 -7.47
CA PHE A 42 -9.97 -26.71 -6.20
C PHE A 42 -8.51 -27.14 -6.47
N ASP A 43 -8.03 -26.97 -7.70
CA ASP A 43 -6.67 -27.38 -8.05
C ASP A 43 -5.67 -26.39 -7.45
N ASP A 44 -4.59 -26.92 -6.86
CA ASP A 44 -3.55 -26.19 -6.12
C ASP A 44 -2.73 -25.29 -7.07
N PHE A 45 -3.29 -24.16 -7.50
CA PHE A 45 -2.55 -23.09 -8.14
C PHE A 45 -2.15 -22.07 -7.08
N GLU A 46 -0.99 -22.28 -6.45
CA GLU A 46 -0.49 -21.44 -5.34
C GLU A 46 -0.62 -19.93 -5.61
N THR A 47 -0.35 -19.51 -6.85
CA THR A 47 -0.49 -18.09 -7.26
C THR A 47 -1.93 -17.60 -7.27
N LEU A 48 -2.85 -18.40 -7.80
CA LEU A 48 -4.27 -18.06 -7.85
C LEU A 48 -4.88 -18.09 -6.45
N ASP A 49 -4.50 -19.06 -5.62
CA ASP A 49 -4.93 -19.13 -4.21
C ASP A 49 -4.48 -17.89 -3.43
N CYS A 50 -3.20 -17.50 -3.55
CA CYS A 50 -2.68 -16.27 -2.94
C CYS A 50 -3.44 -15.02 -3.40
N PHE A 51 -3.83 -14.98 -4.68
CA PHE A 51 -4.65 -13.90 -5.21
C PHE A 51 -6.06 -13.92 -4.62
N MET A 52 -6.74 -15.07 -4.62
CA MET A 52 -8.10 -15.22 -4.12
C MET A 52 -8.21 -14.94 -2.62
N ASP A 53 -7.22 -15.33 -1.83
CA ASP A 53 -7.15 -14.98 -0.41
C ASP A 53 -7.03 -13.47 -0.20
N SER A 54 -6.21 -12.79 -1.02
CA SER A 54 -6.14 -11.33 -0.99
C SER A 54 -7.47 -10.68 -1.39
N ILE A 55 -8.21 -11.27 -2.34
CA ILE A 55 -9.55 -10.80 -2.72
C ILE A 55 -10.54 -10.98 -1.56
N ARG A 56 -10.50 -12.11 -0.84
CA ARG A 56 -11.40 -12.38 0.29
C ARG A 56 -11.14 -11.47 1.49
N GLU A 57 -9.91 -11.00 1.67
CA GLU A 57 -9.56 -10.01 2.70
C GLU A 57 -10.14 -8.60 2.43
N LEU A 58 -10.61 -8.31 1.20
CA LEU A 58 -11.31 -7.07 0.88
C LEU A 58 -12.76 -7.13 1.39
N ASP A 59 -12.93 -6.72 2.64
CA ASP A 59 -14.25 -6.39 3.19
C ASP A 59 -14.66 -4.95 2.83
N SER A 60 -15.97 -4.72 2.77
CA SER A 60 -16.67 -3.51 2.37
C SER A 60 -16.32 -2.25 3.16
N ASP A 61 -15.78 -2.38 4.38
CA ASP A 61 -15.57 -1.24 5.28
C ASP A 61 -14.13 -0.68 5.30
N THR A 62 -13.12 -1.42 4.84
CA THR A 62 -11.72 -0.93 4.78
C THR A 62 -10.87 -1.70 3.79
N VAL A 63 -10.11 -0.98 2.95
CA VAL A 63 -9.11 -1.59 2.05
C VAL A 63 -7.81 -1.85 2.81
N PRO A 64 -7.35 -3.10 2.94
CA PRO A 64 -6.08 -3.40 3.58
C PRO A 64 -4.89 -2.70 2.88
N ALA A 65 -3.88 -2.29 3.65
CA ALA A 65 -2.76 -1.49 3.14
C ALA A 65 -1.82 -2.20 2.14
N HIS A 66 -1.98 -3.52 1.97
CA HIS A 66 -1.31 -4.37 0.98
C HIS A 66 -2.15 -4.60 -0.28
N ILE A 67 -3.32 -3.98 -0.40
CA ILE A 67 -4.21 -4.14 -1.55
C ILE A 67 -4.35 -2.80 -2.28
N HIS A 68 -4.05 -2.81 -3.57
CA HIS A 68 -4.17 -1.61 -4.38
C HIS A 68 -5.64 -1.35 -4.77
N PRO A 69 -6.12 -0.09 -4.75
CA PRO A 69 -7.53 0.23 -5.06
C PRO A 69 -8.01 -0.23 -6.43
N SER A 70 -7.10 -0.49 -7.39
CA SER A 70 -7.48 -1.02 -8.70
C SER A 70 -8.12 -2.41 -8.65
N LEU A 71 -7.98 -3.15 -7.54
CA LEU A 71 -8.65 -4.44 -7.33
C LEU A 71 -10.09 -4.35 -6.87
N LEU A 72 -10.55 -3.19 -6.41
CA LEU A 72 -11.90 -3.04 -5.88
C LEU A 72 -12.99 -3.52 -6.86
N PRO A 73 -12.93 -3.23 -8.18
CA PRO A 73 -13.92 -3.76 -9.12
C PRO A 73 -13.93 -5.29 -9.17
N VAL A 74 -12.75 -5.92 -9.18
CA VAL A 74 -12.59 -7.38 -9.22
C VAL A 74 -13.12 -8.01 -7.94
N ALA A 75 -12.72 -7.47 -6.78
CA ALA A 75 -13.19 -7.95 -5.49
C ALA A 75 -14.69 -7.75 -5.30
N THR A 76 -15.23 -6.63 -5.78
CA THR A 76 -16.67 -6.36 -5.75
C THR A 76 -17.46 -7.41 -6.52
N VAL A 77 -16.90 -7.96 -7.60
CA VAL A 77 -17.54 -9.01 -8.41
C VAL A 77 -17.36 -10.39 -7.78
N LEU A 78 -16.16 -10.70 -7.30
CA LEU A 78 -15.82 -12.02 -6.74
C LEU A 78 -16.36 -12.26 -5.33
N ASN A 79 -16.55 -11.19 -4.54
CA ASN A 79 -17.10 -11.26 -3.18
C ASN A 79 -18.62 -11.05 -3.16
N GLN A 80 -19.32 -10.99 -4.30
CA GLN A 80 -20.78 -10.84 -4.28
C GLN A 80 -21.43 -12.05 -3.60
N PRO A 81 -22.30 -11.84 -2.61
CA PRO A 81 -23.10 -12.93 -2.06
C PRO A 81 -24.05 -13.46 -3.14
N LEU A 82 -24.20 -14.78 -3.20
CA LEU A 82 -25.26 -15.39 -4.00
C LEU A 82 -26.61 -15.03 -3.38
N ALA A 83 -27.45 -14.35 -4.15
CA ALA A 83 -28.74 -13.87 -3.69
C ALA A 83 -29.61 -15.02 -3.15
N GLY A 84 -29.91 -14.97 -1.85
CA GLY A 84 -30.77 -15.95 -1.18
C GLY A 84 -30.09 -17.29 -0.81
N ALA A 85 -28.77 -17.40 -0.98
CA ALA A 85 -28.03 -18.59 -0.56
C ALA A 85 -27.63 -18.49 0.93
N PRO A 86 -27.77 -19.56 1.73
CA PRO A 86 -27.19 -19.62 3.07
C PRO A 86 -25.67 -19.48 3.01
N GLU A 87 -25.03 -18.91 4.04
CA GLU A 87 -23.56 -18.88 4.15
C GLU A 87 -23.00 -20.26 4.55
N ASP A 88 -23.09 -21.21 3.63
CA ASP A 88 -22.55 -22.56 3.80
C ASP A 88 -21.57 -22.93 2.66
N ARG A 89 -20.97 -24.11 2.79
CA ARG A 89 -19.99 -24.62 1.81
C ARG A 89 -20.58 -24.83 0.42
N GLU A 90 -21.90 -25.04 0.31
CA GLU A 90 -22.57 -25.26 -0.97
C GLU A 90 -22.75 -23.94 -1.71
N ALA A 91 -23.13 -22.88 -0.99
CA ALA A 91 -23.16 -21.52 -1.52
C ALA A 91 -21.77 -21.01 -1.92
N GLU A 92 -20.74 -21.32 -1.13
CA GLU A 92 -19.35 -20.98 -1.49
C GLU A 92 -18.91 -21.67 -2.80
N ARG A 93 -19.21 -22.96 -2.95
CA ARG A 93 -18.92 -23.69 -4.20
C ARG A 93 -19.68 -23.11 -5.38
N ALA A 94 -20.97 -22.85 -5.22
CA ALA A 94 -21.79 -22.23 -6.26
C ALA A 94 -21.30 -20.83 -6.64
N ARG A 95 -20.66 -20.09 -5.72
CA ARG A 95 -20.05 -18.79 -6.01
C ARG A 95 -18.83 -18.97 -6.90
N MET A 96 -17.94 -19.89 -6.52
CA MET A 96 -16.75 -20.22 -7.31
C MET A 96 -17.10 -20.64 -8.73
N ASP A 97 -18.12 -21.49 -8.88
CA ASP A 97 -18.61 -21.93 -10.20
C ASP A 97 -19.12 -20.76 -11.07
N ASN A 98 -19.56 -19.66 -10.46
CA ASN A 98 -20.06 -18.47 -11.15
C ASN A 98 -19.02 -17.36 -11.35
N ASN A 99 -17.87 -17.42 -10.68
CA ASN A 99 -16.85 -16.35 -10.72
C ASN A 99 -16.41 -16.01 -12.15
N ALA A 100 -16.18 -17.03 -12.98
CA ALA A 100 -15.78 -16.87 -14.38
C ALA A 100 -16.80 -16.04 -15.17
N ASN A 101 -18.08 -16.44 -15.13
CA ASN A 101 -19.17 -15.75 -15.81
C ASN A 101 -19.37 -14.32 -15.27
N ALA A 102 -19.19 -14.11 -13.97
CA ALA A 102 -19.33 -12.81 -13.34
C ALA A 102 -18.23 -11.82 -13.80
N LEU A 103 -16.96 -12.27 -13.85
CA LEU A 103 -15.86 -11.46 -14.38
C LEU A 103 -16.02 -11.14 -15.87
N GLU A 104 -16.43 -12.14 -16.68
CA GLU A 104 -16.69 -11.96 -18.11
C GLU A 104 -17.81 -10.93 -18.35
N THR A 105 -18.92 -11.05 -17.63
CA THR A 105 -20.06 -10.11 -17.71
C THR A 105 -19.64 -8.69 -17.30
N ALA A 106 -18.76 -8.56 -16.30
CA ALA A 106 -18.24 -7.28 -15.85
C ALA A 106 -17.13 -6.71 -16.76
N GLY A 107 -16.62 -7.49 -17.73
CA GLY A 107 -15.50 -7.11 -18.58
C GLY A 107 -14.15 -7.06 -17.85
N LEU A 108 -14.03 -7.73 -16.70
CA LEU A 108 -12.85 -7.73 -15.84
C LEU A 108 -11.93 -8.91 -16.18
N LEU A 109 -11.39 -8.88 -17.41
CA LEU A 109 -10.56 -9.95 -18.00
C LEU A 109 -9.08 -9.54 -18.15
N GLY A 110 -8.65 -8.51 -17.42
CA GLY A 110 -7.28 -8.03 -17.41
C GLY A 110 -6.32 -8.93 -16.62
N LEU A 111 -5.24 -8.31 -16.14
CA LEU A 111 -4.19 -8.95 -15.37
C LEU A 111 -4.29 -8.50 -13.91
N ALA A 112 -4.21 -9.46 -12.98
CA ALA A 112 -3.81 -9.16 -11.61
C ALA A 112 -2.31 -9.46 -11.47
N VAL A 113 -1.52 -8.45 -11.12
CA VAL A 113 -0.07 -8.56 -10.98
C VAL A 113 0.31 -8.27 -9.54
N GLN A 114 1.02 -9.20 -8.91
CA GLN A 114 1.60 -8.98 -7.59
C GLN A 114 2.97 -8.33 -7.77
N PHE A 115 3.11 -7.12 -7.24
CA PHE A 115 4.36 -6.40 -7.19
C PHE A 115 4.99 -6.48 -5.80
N ALA A 116 6.31 -6.38 -5.75
CA ALA A 116 7.08 -6.26 -4.53
C ALA A 116 8.06 -5.09 -4.59
N THR A 117 8.29 -4.47 -3.43
CA THR A 117 9.27 -3.40 -3.26
C THR A 117 9.92 -3.50 -1.85
N PRO A 118 11.23 -3.31 -1.70
CA PRO A 118 11.91 -3.49 -0.42
C PRO A 118 11.50 -2.40 0.57
N VAL A 119 11.48 -2.76 1.86
CA VAL A 119 11.26 -1.77 2.91
C VAL A 119 12.55 -0.99 3.13
N ARG A 120 12.49 0.34 2.96
CA ARG A 120 13.63 1.24 3.17
C ARG A 120 13.75 1.62 4.63
N LYS A 121 14.92 1.35 5.21
CA LYS A 121 15.30 1.85 6.55
C LYS A 121 16.10 3.13 6.39
N TYR A 122 15.48 4.26 6.73
CA TYR A 122 16.11 5.57 6.64
C TYR A 122 16.97 5.86 7.89
N TYR A 123 18.16 6.39 7.65
CA TYR A 123 19.08 6.93 8.68
C TYR A 123 19.06 8.46 8.72
N SER A 124 18.61 9.09 7.62
CA SER A 124 18.37 10.52 7.50
C SER A 124 17.30 10.78 6.44
N ALA A 125 16.97 12.06 6.21
CA ALA A 125 16.06 12.44 5.12
C ALA A 125 16.56 12.06 3.71
N THR A 126 17.84 11.71 3.55
CA THR A 126 18.45 11.44 2.23
C THR A 126 19.26 10.14 2.18
N SER A 127 19.44 9.46 3.31
CA SER A 127 20.19 8.20 3.39
C SER A 127 19.31 7.09 3.93
N TYR A 128 19.36 5.94 3.27
CA TYR A 128 18.65 4.73 3.65
C TYR A 128 19.46 3.48 3.28
N SER A 129 19.10 2.36 3.87
CA SER A 129 19.43 1.03 3.37
C SER A 129 18.15 0.30 2.96
N SER A 130 18.22 -0.45 1.87
CA SER A 130 17.17 -1.35 1.39
C SER A 130 17.75 -2.74 1.14
N GLY A 131 16.90 -3.75 1.13
CA GLY A 131 17.28 -5.11 0.79
C GLY A 131 16.05 -6.00 0.61
N TRP A 132 16.18 -7.02 -0.24
CA TRP A 132 15.08 -7.91 -0.62
C TRP A 132 14.75 -8.99 0.43
N GLY A 133 15.43 -9.00 1.57
CA GLY A 133 15.08 -9.88 2.69
C GLY A 133 13.83 -9.44 3.45
N TYR A 134 13.40 -8.19 3.28
CA TYR A 134 12.17 -7.65 3.86
C TYR A 134 11.52 -6.65 2.90
N TYR A 135 10.36 -7.01 2.36
CA TYR A 135 9.67 -6.27 1.31
C TYR A 135 8.17 -6.22 1.55
N SER A 136 7.52 -5.22 0.98
CA SER A 136 6.06 -5.14 0.90
C SER A 136 5.60 -5.71 -0.44
N THR A 137 4.42 -6.30 -0.46
CA THR A 137 3.74 -6.72 -1.68
C THR A 137 2.41 -5.98 -1.85
N ALA A 138 1.96 -5.89 -3.10
CA ALA A 138 0.59 -5.53 -3.41
C ALA A 138 0.14 -6.16 -4.72
N TRP A 139 -1.08 -6.67 -4.73
CA TRP A 139 -1.76 -7.04 -5.97
C TRP A 139 -2.33 -5.78 -6.64
N ILE A 140 -2.19 -5.70 -7.96
CA ILE A 140 -2.68 -4.61 -8.80
C ILE A 140 -3.40 -5.22 -9.99
N TYR A 141 -4.67 -4.84 -10.18
CA TYR A 141 -5.41 -5.13 -11.41
C TYR A 141 -5.22 -4.03 -12.46
N ALA A 142 -5.06 -4.42 -13.73
CA ALA A 142 -5.15 -3.54 -14.89
C ALA A 142 -5.45 -4.33 -16.17
N ASP A 143 -6.00 -3.67 -17.20
CA ASP A 143 -6.36 -4.33 -18.47
C ASP A 143 -5.13 -4.72 -19.31
N THR A 144 -4.00 -4.08 -19.06
CA THR A 144 -2.73 -4.36 -19.76
C THR A 144 -1.56 -4.42 -18.80
N TYR A 145 -0.54 -5.18 -19.18
CA TYR A 145 0.68 -5.29 -18.37
C TYR A 145 1.43 -3.95 -18.23
N GLN A 146 1.33 -3.08 -19.24
CA GLN A 146 1.89 -1.73 -19.17
C GLN A 146 1.23 -0.90 -18.07
N GLN A 147 -0.10 -0.84 -18.07
CA GLN A 147 -0.84 -0.11 -17.04
C GLN A 147 -0.57 -0.69 -15.65
N ALA A 148 -0.51 -2.02 -15.51
CA ALA A 148 -0.14 -2.66 -14.26
C ALA A 148 1.25 -2.19 -13.78
N TRP A 149 2.22 -2.07 -14.69
CA TRP A 149 3.57 -1.62 -14.36
C TRP A 149 3.63 -0.16 -13.92
N GLU A 150 2.90 0.73 -14.60
CA GLU A 150 2.79 2.15 -14.23
C GLU A 150 2.17 2.32 -12.84
N LEU A 151 1.10 1.59 -12.55
CA LEU A 151 0.47 1.54 -11.23
C LEU A 151 1.42 0.95 -10.17
N GLY A 152 2.13 -0.13 -10.49
CA GLY A 152 3.13 -0.74 -9.60
C GLY A 152 4.26 0.21 -9.24
N ALA A 153 4.79 0.95 -10.22
CA ALA A 153 5.84 1.94 -10.00
C ALA A 153 5.35 3.09 -9.13
N ALA A 154 4.13 3.60 -9.38
CA ALA A 154 3.53 4.64 -8.56
C ALA A 154 3.32 4.17 -7.11
N TRP A 155 2.81 2.95 -6.91
CA TRP A 155 2.62 2.34 -5.60
C TRP A 155 3.95 2.18 -4.84
N ALA A 156 5.00 1.65 -5.48
CA ALA A 156 6.30 1.49 -4.85
C ALA A 156 6.92 2.83 -4.45
N SER A 157 6.85 3.83 -5.35
CA SER A 157 7.30 5.19 -5.03
C SER A 157 6.56 5.76 -3.82
N ALA A 158 5.23 5.61 -3.76
CA ALA A 158 4.44 6.09 -2.64
C ALA A 158 4.81 5.42 -1.32
N LYS A 159 5.08 4.10 -1.33
CA LYS A 159 5.57 3.37 -0.14
C LYS A 159 6.91 3.91 0.34
N HIS A 160 7.82 4.23 -0.58
CA HIS A 160 9.13 4.79 -0.26
C HIS A 160 9.02 6.21 0.31
N ASP A 161 8.17 7.03 -0.28
CA ASP A 161 7.91 8.40 0.20
C ASP A 161 7.26 8.38 1.60
N GLN A 162 6.33 7.46 1.84
CA GLN A 162 5.75 7.23 3.16
C GLN A 162 6.82 6.84 4.19
N ALA A 163 7.65 5.83 3.89
CA ALA A 163 8.70 5.38 4.80
C ALA A 163 9.71 6.51 5.11
N ARG A 164 10.04 7.34 4.11
CA ARG A 164 10.87 8.53 4.27
C ARG A 164 10.21 9.55 5.19
N ALA A 165 8.94 9.86 4.96
CA ALA A 165 8.17 10.82 5.74
C ALA A 165 8.06 10.38 7.21
N GLU A 166 7.77 9.10 7.46
CA GLU A 166 7.72 8.52 8.80
C GLU A 166 9.07 8.63 9.53
N ALA A 167 10.17 8.34 8.83
CA ALA A 167 11.50 8.47 9.40
C ALA A 167 11.84 9.92 9.77
N ILE A 168 11.49 10.88 8.90
CA ILE A 168 11.68 12.31 9.18
C ILE A 168 10.82 12.76 10.36
N ALA A 169 9.55 12.33 10.41
CA ALA A 169 8.63 12.66 11.50
C ALA A 169 9.09 12.09 12.86
N LYS A 170 9.75 10.94 12.87
CA LYS A 170 10.36 10.38 14.08
C LYS A 170 11.50 11.25 14.63
N VAL A 171 12.31 11.84 13.75
CA VAL A 171 13.43 12.72 14.15
C VAL A 171 12.94 14.12 14.55
N ASN A 172 12.00 14.68 13.77
CA ASN A 172 11.39 15.96 14.07
C ASN A 172 9.86 15.86 13.97
N PRO A 173 9.17 15.69 15.10
CA PRO A 173 7.71 15.54 15.16
C PRO A 173 6.92 16.72 14.62
N PHE A 174 7.55 17.88 14.41
CA PHE A 174 6.92 19.03 13.76
C PHE A 174 6.92 18.95 12.22
N PHE A 175 7.43 17.87 11.63
CA PHE A 175 7.36 17.60 10.20
C PHE A 175 5.93 17.72 9.68
N SER A 176 5.72 18.57 8.67
CA SER A 176 4.40 18.89 8.12
C SER A 176 4.20 18.38 6.69
N GLY A 177 5.17 17.67 6.13
CA GLY A 177 5.13 17.13 4.77
C GLY A 177 6.32 17.57 3.93
N THR A 178 6.26 17.25 2.64
CA THR A 178 7.24 17.68 1.64
C THR A 178 6.57 18.62 0.63
N TYR A 179 7.25 19.70 0.26
CA TYR A 179 6.80 20.63 -0.79
C TYR A 179 7.92 20.79 -1.82
N ASN A 180 7.64 20.49 -3.09
CA ASN A 180 8.63 20.48 -4.17
C ASN A 180 9.90 19.68 -3.82
N GLY A 181 9.74 18.53 -3.14
CA GLY A 181 10.86 17.69 -2.71
C GLY A 181 11.62 18.19 -1.46
N HIS A 182 11.27 19.36 -0.92
CA HIS A 182 11.85 19.89 0.30
C HIS A 182 11.04 19.50 1.53
N VAL A 183 11.74 19.10 2.58
CA VAL A 183 11.14 18.76 3.88
C VAL A 183 10.63 20.05 4.53
N CYS A 184 9.35 20.07 4.89
CA CYS A 184 8.70 21.18 5.55
C CYS A 184 8.40 20.84 7.01
N PHE A 185 8.52 21.84 7.86
CA PHE A 185 8.19 21.76 9.28
C PHE A 185 7.21 22.86 9.63
N THR A 186 6.36 22.58 10.62
CA THR A 186 5.50 23.59 11.23
C THR A 186 6.38 24.71 11.78
N GLN A 187 6.19 25.96 11.34
CA GLN A 187 7.02 27.09 11.76
C GLN A 187 6.34 27.95 12.83
N ASP A 188 5.02 28.07 12.77
CA ASP A 188 4.24 28.88 13.69
C ASP A 188 4.16 28.26 15.08
N ALA A 189 4.29 29.10 16.12
CA ALA A 189 4.29 28.65 17.51
C ALA A 189 2.92 28.10 17.93
N ALA A 190 1.81 28.70 17.47
CA ALA A 190 0.48 28.26 17.82
C ALA A 190 0.15 26.92 17.15
N GLU A 191 0.50 26.75 15.88
CA GLU A 191 0.36 25.47 15.18
C GLU A 191 1.20 24.36 15.84
N ARG A 192 2.44 24.66 16.25
CA ARG A 192 3.28 23.70 17.00
C ARG A 192 2.62 23.28 18.30
N VAL A 193 2.06 24.23 19.07
CA VAL A 193 1.35 23.93 20.32
C VAL A 193 0.10 23.08 20.06
N GLN A 194 -0.63 23.32 18.97
CA GLN A 194 -1.77 22.50 18.60
C GLN A 194 -1.35 21.07 18.27
N LYS A 195 -0.30 20.91 17.46
CA LYS A 195 0.22 19.61 17.02
C LYS A 195 0.74 18.75 18.17
N VAL A 196 1.34 19.36 19.18
CA VAL A 196 1.82 18.66 20.40
C VAL A 196 0.71 17.86 21.10
N ARG A 197 -0.56 18.24 20.93
CA ARG A 197 -1.69 17.50 21.53
C ARG A 197 -1.81 16.07 21.02
N GLU A 198 -1.32 15.81 19.81
CA GLU A 198 -1.39 14.51 19.13
C GLU A 198 -0.10 13.69 19.33
N PHE A 199 0.93 14.27 19.96
CA PHE A 199 2.20 13.58 20.14
C PHE A 199 2.10 12.40 21.09
N THR A 200 2.84 11.35 20.76
CA THR A 200 3.22 10.25 21.65
C THR A 200 4.32 10.68 22.63
N ALA A 201 4.60 9.86 23.66
CA ALA A 201 5.67 10.12 24.61
C ALA A 201 7.05 10.19 23.92
N GLN A 202 7.31 9.28 22.98
CA GLN A 202 8.54 9.28 22.17
C GLN A 202 8.67 10.55 21.33
N GLN A 203 7.57 11.00 20.69
CA GLN A 203 7.57 12.25 19.93
C GLN A 203 7.79 13.46 20.83
N CYS A 204 7.20 13.48 22.03
CA CYS A 204 7.46 14.56 22.99
C CYS A 204 8.95 14.63 23.37
N GLN A 205 9.59 13.49 23.62
CA GLN A 205 11.02 13.43 23.94
C GLN A 205 11.88 13.93 22.76
N ALA A 206 11.63 13.44 21.54
CA ALA A 206 12.33 13.89 20.35
C ALA A 206 12.15 15.40 20.09
N ALA A 207 10.96 15.94 20.36
CA ALA A 207 10.67 17.36 20.19
C ALA A 207 11.45 18.26 21.19
N LEU A 208 11.73 17.78 22.41
CA LEU A 208 12.53 18.51 23.41
C LEU A 208 14.02 18.58 23.04
N GLU A 209 14.52 17.65 22.23
CA GLU A 209 15.90 17.62 21.76
C GLU A 209 16.15 18.61 20.61
N LEU A 210 15.08 19.20 20.03
CA LEU A 210 15.21 20.16 18.95
C LEU A 210 15.78 21.50 19.43
N PRO A 211 16.83 22.04 18.79
CA PRO A 211 17.39 23.34 19.14
C PRO A 211 16.41 24.47 18.79
N GLY A 212 16.46 25.56 19.57
CA GLY A 212 15.70 26.77 19.27
C GLY A 212 14.18 26.65 19.49
N LEU A 213 13.75 25.69 20.31
CA LEU A 213 12.35 25.51 20.64
C LEU A 213 11.78 26.73 21.41
N GLN A 214 10.61 27.22 21.00
CA GLN A 214 9.94 28.35 21.65
C GLN A 214 9.41 27.94 23.04
N LYS A 215 9.51 28.81 24.04
CA LYS A 215 9.08 28.54 25.43
C LYS A 215 7.62 28.04 25.53
N SER A 216 6.72 28.60 24.73
CA SER A 216 5.32 28.18 24.68
C SER A 216 5.17 26.72 24.21
N VAL A 217 5.95 26.33 23.21
CA VAL A 217 5.98 24.96 22.66
C VAL A 217 6.61 24.00 23.66
N THR A 218 7.73 24.36 24.29
CA THR A 218 8.36 23.56 25.37
C THR A 218 7.38 23.30 26.51
N THR A 219 6.65 24.34 26.93
CA THR A 219 5.64 24.22 28.00
C THR A 219 4.51 23.29 27.59
N ALA A 220 4.05 23.36 26.33
CA ALA A 220 3.02 22.46 25.82
C ALA A 220 3.50 21.00 25.80
N ILE A 221 4.75 20.74 25.42
CA ILE A 221 5.31 19.38 25.38
C ILE A 221 5.38 18.77 26.78
N HIS A 222 5.90 19.49 27.77
CA HIS A 222 5.93 19.00 29.15
C HIS A 222 4.54 18.71 29.71
N ARG A 223 3.55 19.56 29.39
CA ARG A 223 2.15 19.31 29.77
C ARG A 223 1.61 18.03 29.13
N ARG A 224 1.92 17.78 27.86
CA ARG A 224 1.50 16.56 27.16
C ARG A 224 2.14 15.32 27.77
N LEU A 225 3.44 15.33 28.07
CA LEU A 225 4.13 14.23 28.75
C LEU A 225 3.46 13.87 30.08
N ALA A 226 3.19 14.87 30.92
CA ALA A 226 2.51 14.65 32.20
C ALA A 226 1.08 14.10 32.04
N GLN A 227 0.39 14.39 30.93
CA GLN A 227 -0.92 13.79 30.62
C GLN A 227 -0.80 12.32 30.23
N LEU A 228 0.19 11.98 29.40
CA LEU A 228 0.44 10.61 28.96
C LEU A 228 0.87 9.72 30.14
N GLU A 229 1.77 10.20 31.00
CA GLU A 229 2.21 9.48 32.21
C GLU A 229 1.04 9.16 33.16
N ARG A 230 0.07 10.08 33.29
CA ARG A 230 -1.14 9.84 34.10
C ARG A 230 -2.08 8.83 33.45
N ALA A 231 -2.15 8.80 32.12
CA ALA A 231 -2.99 7.86 31.39
C ALA A 231 -2.43 6.43 31.47
N ASP A 232 -1.09 6.27 31.48
CA ASP A 232 -0.44 4.96 31.61
C ASP A 232 -0.53 4.36 33.02
N GLN A 233 -0.82 5.18 34.04
CA GLN A 233 -0.94 4.77 35.45
C GLN A 233 -2.39 4.49 35.89
N ALA A 234 -3.38 4.72 35.02
CA ALA A 234 -4.81 4.56 35.30
C ALA A 234 -5.36 3.27 34.69
#